data_AF-A0A932RIR5-F1
#
_entry.id   AF-A0A932RIR5-F1
#
_cell.length_a   1.000
_cell.length_b   1.000
_cell.length_c   1.000
_cell.angle_alpha   90.00
_cell.angle_beta   90.00
_cell.angle_gamma   90.00
#
_symmetry.space_group_name_H-M   'P 1'
#
loop_
_entity.id
_entity.type
_entity.pdbx_description
1 polymer ?
#
loop_
_entity_poly.entity_id
_entity_poly.type
_entity_poly.pdbx_seq_one_letter_code
_entity_poly.pdbx_strand_id
1 'polypeptide(L)'
;MIKRLFFFLASAISLFVLPVFAQDCDLTGYRLFIDPGHGGSDPGAVGPTGLTEKSVTLNTGLDFRDWLQSMGATVGMTRTTDVSVSLTTRAARANSFGADRFVSVHMNSFTNPSVDGTETYVVPNPSARTRHLGQSVLDELVWYLGTANRGLKTANFTVLVRTVMPATLSESVFLSNPDEEAALRDPDYRGWIAAAQSQGLCDHLAVYPAGAESDSEAASSEAFFLAPNDSSTAQRRPLQGFDLSKPLQLSSVRIISEGRLFMDPNFSPDGNYLIFRGRHGDGLYVVDTTRADLTPRRIAVAAAAGLPYAWSPDNRWLAYTTRRRQGFSTMLQNLSNGEIRAESSASRSLIFPEFAPTGELLLINPESGAATRVDVPSNRRTEDLVSSRILAREGELWIGRDGQAVQLSDTTLDYQWVVPSPTGDYALAVAGHPKGSLLLSVDTRTGSKNVLSLFGMGREGANNISYEGAWSSDGQRVLLNVIKDDGHTVVGSELYVTDRDGHQWQRLSGGGPVKLHAVWSSKDQIAFDDGEGRIVLANLTDLK
;
A
#
# COMPACT_ATOMS: atom_id res chain seq x y z
N MET A 1 36.51 -27.63 -37.21
CA MET A 1 36.83 -26.28 -37.72
C MET A 1 35.53 -25.53 -37.92
N ILE A 2 35.21 -24.54 -37.08
CA ILE A 2 35.34 -23.09 -37.37
C ILE A 2 34.25 -22.64 -38.37
N LYS A 3 33.46 -21.58 -38.22
CA LYS A 3 33.09 -20.60 -37.18
C LYS A 3 32.27 -19.54 -37.95
N ARG A 4 31.38 -18.83 -37.22
CA ARG A 4 30.81 -17.49 -37.50
C ARG A 4 29.63 -17.40 -38.49
N LEU A 5 28.70 -16.47 -38.38
CA LEU A 5 28.22 -15.50 -37.35
C LEU A 5 27.29 -14.58 -38.18
N PHE A 6 26.08 -14.26 -37.73
CA PHE A 6 25.57 -12.88 -37.77
C PHE A 6 24.35 -12.74 -36.84
N PHE A 7 24.44 -11.71 -36.00
CA PHE A 7 23.50 -11.22 -35.00
C PHE A 7 22.34 -10.44 -35.64
N PHE A 8 21.16 -10.48 -35.02
CA PHE A 8 20.36 -9.27 -34.79
C PHE A 8 19.63 -9.36 -33.44
N LEU A 9 19.91 -8.37 -32.59
CA LEU A 9 19.21 -8.01 -31.36
C LEU A 9 17.80 -7.50 -31.71
N ALA A 10 16.78 -7.90 -30.93
CA ALA A 10 15.64 -7.04 -30.62
C ALA A 10 15.13 -7.42 -29.23
N SER A 11 15.14 -6.43 -28.36
CA SER A 11 15.08 -6.49 -26.90
C SER A 11 13.75 -7.01 -26.35
N ALA A 12 13.84 -7.86 -25.31
CA ALA A 12 12.75 -8.13 -24.40
C ALA A 12 12.52 -6.88 -23.52
N ILE A 13 11.43 -6.16 -23.76
CA ILE A 13 10.91 -5.17 -22.83
C ILE A 13 9.84 -5.89 -22.00
N SER A 14 10.24 -6.32 -20.81
CA SER A 14 9.35 -6.81 -19.77
C SER A 14 8.71 -5.60 -19.10
N LEU A 15 7.45 -5.29 -19.41
CA LEU A 15 6.71 -4.24 -18.70
C LEU A 15 6.12 -4.85 -17.41
N PHE A 16 6.62 -4.36 -16.28
CA PHE A 16 6.15 -4.67 -14.94
C PHE A 16 4.72 -4.17 -14.73
N VAL A 17 3.83 -5.04 -14.28
CA VAL A 17 2.60 -4.64 -13.58
C VAL A 17 3.00 -4.44 -12.12
N LEU A 18 3.14 -3.19 -11.68
CA LEU A 18 3.43 -2.86 -10.29
C LEU A 18 2.16 -3.03 -9.44
N PRO A 19 2.13 -3.94 -8.45
CA PRO A 19 1.27 -3.74 -7.31
C PRO A 19 1.85 -2.54 -6.53
N VAL A 20 1.03 -1.51 -6.32
CA VAL A 20 1.42 -0.39 -5.47
C VAL A 20 1.74 -0.94 -4.06
N PHE A 21 2.97 -0.67 -3.61
CA PHE A 21 3.59 -0.98 -2.30
C PHE A 21 4.37 -2.30 -2.15
N ALA A 22 5.34 -2.53 -3.02
CA ALA A 22 6.71 -2.14 -2.69
C ALA A 22 7.14 -1.16 -3.78
N GLN A 23 7.92 -0.13 -3.47
CA GLN A 23 8.78 0.39 -4.53
C GLN A 23 9.59 -0.83 -4.99
N ASP A 24 9.59 -1.17 -6.28
CA ASP A 24 10.49 -2.18 -6.86
C ASP A 24 11.92 -1.70 -6.60
N CYS A 25 12.38 -1.97 -5.39
CA CYS A 25 13.64 -1.52 -4.86
C CYS A 25 14.66 -2.55 -5.32
N ASP A 26 15.17 -2.35 -6.53
CA ASP A 26 16.29 -3.12 -7.02
C ASP A 26 17.56 -2.67 -6.28
N LEU A 27 18.03 -3.52 -5.38
CA LEU A 27 19.25 -3.31 -4.61
C LEU A 27 20.45 -4.05 -5.23
N THR A 28 20.33 -4.51 -6.48
CA THR A 28 21.44 -5.12 -7.21
C THR A 28 22.65 -4.17 -7.25
N GLY A 29 23.79 -4.66 -6.78
CA GLY A 29 25.04 -3.90 -6.71
C GLY A 29 25.25 -3.11 -5.41
N TYR A 30 24.23 -2.98 -4.55
CA TYR A 30 24.41 -2.39 -3.22
C TYR A 30 25.03 -3.37 -2.22
N ARG A 31 25.90 -2.85 -1.36
CA ARG A 31 26.57 -3.54 -0.25
C ARG A 31 26.02 -3.01 1.07
N LEU A 32 25.06 -3.70 1.65
CA LEU A 32 24.37 -3.25 2.87
C LEU A 32 24.87 -4.03 4.08
N PHE A 33 25.04 -3.36 5.23
CA PHE A 33 25.59 -4.01 6.42
C PHE A 33 24.63 -3.90 7.60
N ILE A 34 24.27 -5.05 8.17
CA ILE A 34 23.36 -5.16 9.31
C ILE A 34 24.15 -5.54 10.57
N ASP A 35 23.86 -4.85 11.66
CA ASP A 35 24.43 -5.14 12.98
C ASP A 35 23.36 -5.57 13.98
N PRO A 36 23.14 -6.88 14.17
CA PRO A 36 22.33 -7.36 15.28
C PRO A 36 23.02 -7.07 16.62
N GLY A 37 22.44 -6.19 17.44
CA GLY A 37 22.98 -5.77 18.73
C GLY A 37 23.32 -6.94 19.68
N HIS A 38 24.23 -6.72 20.64
CA HIS A 38 24.57 -7.70 21.70
C HIS A 38 25.06 -9.07 21.18
N GLY A 39 24.97 -10.13 21.99
CA GLY A 39 25.34 -11.49 21.61
C GLY A 39 26.35 -12.14 22.55
N GLY A 40 26.33 -13.47 22.60
CA GLY A 40 27.14 -14.29 23.48
C GLY A 40 26.87 -13.98 24.94
N SER A 41 27.91 -13.49 25.63
CA SER A 41 27.86 -13.14 27.06
C SER A 41 27.05 -11.88 27.37
N ASP A 42 26.78 -11.04 26.37
CA ASP A 42 25.97 -9.84 26.52
C ASP A 42 24.52 -10.14 26.10
N PRO A 43 23.56 -10.25 27.04
CA PRO A 43 22.16 -10.50 26.70
C PRO A 43 21.44 -9.27 26.12
N GLY A 44 22.02 -8.07 26.26
CA GLY A 44 21.30 -6.81 26.14
C GLY A 44 20.23 -6.68 27.21
N ALA A 45 19.15 -5.95 26.90
CA ALA A 45 17.99 -5.90 27.76
C ALA A 45 17.36 -7.30 27.97
N VAL A 46 16.76 -7.49 29.14
CA VAL A 46 16.00 -8.70 29.48
C VAL A 46 14.59 -8.27 29.85
N GLY A 47 13.61 -8.72 29.06
CA GLY A 47 12.21 -8.40 29.28
C GLY A 47 11.62 -9.12 30.51
N PRO A 48 10.42 -8.70 30.96
CA PRO A 48 9.80 -9.20 32.19
C PRO A 48 9.53 -10.71 32.19
N THR A 49 9.41 -11.34 31.02
CA THR A 49 9.22 -12.80 30.89
C THR A 49 10.52 -13.54 30.53
N GLY A 50 11.67 -12.86 30.59
CA GLY A 50 13.00 -13.43 30.34
C GLY A 50 13.41 -13.46 28.86
N LEU A 51 12.67 -12.81 27.96
CA LEU A 51 13.11 -12.66 26.58
C LEU A 51 14.37 -11.79 26.55
N THR A 52 15.40 -12.20 25.82
CA THR A 52 16.67 -11.47 25.74
C THR A 52 16.78 -10.69 24.44
N GLU A 53 17.23 -9.45 24.51
CA GLU A 53 17.42 -8.57 23.37
C GLU A 53 18.36 -9.18 22.32
N LYS A 54 19.46 -9.84 22.75
CA LYS A 54 20.38 -10.52 21.82
C LYS A 54 19.70 -11.56 20.92
N SER A 55 18.64 -12.21 21.42
CA SER A 55 17.90 -13.22 20.67
C SER A 55 16.94 -12.56 19.69
N VAL A 56 16.26 -11.50 20.12
CA VAL A 56 15.34 -10.72 19.29
C VAL A 56 16.08 -10.02 18.15
N THR A 57 17.17 -9.33 18.47
CA THR A 57 18.02 -8.63 17.48
C THR A 57 18.65 -9.60 16.48
N LEU A 58 19.10 -10.78 16.91
CA LEU A 58 19.62 -11.81 16.00
C LEU A 58 18.55 -12.25 15.00
N ASN A 59 17.38 -12.64 15.50
CA ASN A 59 16.31 -13.15 14.64
C ASN A 59 15.83 -12.07 13.66
N THR A 60 15.60 -10.85 14.16
CA THR A 60 15.20 -9.70 13.35
C THR A 60 16.26 -9.37 12.30
N GLY A 61 17.55 -9.38 12.67
CA GLY A 61 18.64 -9.11 11.75
C GLY A 61 18.82 -10.18 10.66
N LEU A 62 18.53 -11.45 10.97
CA LEU A 62 18.50 -12.52 9.98
C LEU A 62 17.33 -12.34 9.01
N ASP A 63 16.14 -12.03 9.52
CA ASP A 63 14.97 -11.74 8.68
C ASP A 63 15.25 -10.50 7.79
N PHE A 64 15.91 -9.47 8.34
CA PHE A 64 16.29 -8.25 7.61
C PHE A 64 17.32 -8.54 6.50
N ARG A 65 18.32 -9.39 6.77
CA ARG A 65 19.24 -9.86 5.73
C ARG A 65 18.48 -10.52 4.59
N ASP A 66 17.56 -11.43 4.91
CA ASP A 66 16.84 -12.20 3.90
C ASP A 66 15.95 -11.30 3.03
N TRP A 67 15.33 -10.27 3.62
CA TRP A 67 14.62 -9.22 2.89
C TRP A 67 15.54 -8.50 1.89
N LEU A 68 16.66 -7.96 2.35
CA LEU A 68 17.58 -7.21 1.49
C LEU A 68 18.18 -8.09 0.37
N GLN A 69 18.51 -9.35 0.67
CA GLN A 69 19.01 -10.30 -0.33
C GLN A 69 17.95 -10.65 -1.38
N SER A 70 16.67 -10.76 -0.98
CA SER A 70 15.57 -10.98 -1.94
C SER A 70 15.40 -9.83 -2.94
N MET A 71 15.87 -8.63 -2.57
CA MET A 71 15.89 -7.42 -3.41
C MET A 71 17.20 -7.25 -4.19
N GLY A 72 18.13 -8.21 -4.14
CA GLY A 72 19.38 -8.20 -4.92
C GLY A 72 20.60 -7.62 -4.21
N ALA A 73 20.48 -7.16 -2.96
CA ALA A 73 21.61 -6.60 -2.22
C ALA A 73 22.66 -7.66 -1.84
N THR A 74 23.92 -7.26 -1.82
CA THR A 74 24.98 -8.02 -1.14
C THR A 74 24.99 -7.61 0.33
N VAL A 75 24.64 -8.52 1.24
CA VAL A 75 24.45 -8.19 2.66
C VAL A 75 25.58 -8.74 3.53
N GLY A 76 26.23 -7.84 4.28
CA GLY A 76 27.17 -8.18 5.35
C GLY A 76 26.48 -8.13 6.72
N MET A 77 26.95 -8.95 7.68
CA MET A 77 26.43 -8.95 9.04
C MET A 77 27.54 -8.96 10.08
N THR A 78 27.33 -8.30 11.22
CA THR A 78 28.29 -8.40 12.35
C THR A 78 28.26 -9.79 12.97
N ARG A 79 27.11 -10.46 13.05
CA ARG A 79 26.94 -11.83 13.55
C ARG A 79 25.74 -12.50 12.91
N THR A 80 25.82 -13.81 12.73
CA THR A 80 24.72 -14.68 12.24
C THR A 80 24.36 -15.80 13.22
N THR A 81 25.04 -15.84 14.36
CA THR A 81 24.83 -16.77 15.47
C THR A 81 24.93 -16.02 16.80
N ASP A 82 24.63 -16.68 17.91
CA ASP A 82 24.78 -16.09 19.24
C ASP A 82 26.25 -16.08 19.69
N VAL A 83 26.97 -15.03 19.32
CA VAL A 83 28.40 -14.84 19.63
C VAL A 83 28.69 -13.41 20.07
N SER A 84 29.66 -13.24 20.97
CA SER A 84 30.11 -11.92 21.40
C SER A 84 30.91 -11.23 20.29
N VAL A 85 30.53 -10.00 19.93
CA VAL A 85 31.28 -9.14 18.99
C VAL A 85 31.46 -7.76 19.62
N SER A 86 32.72 -7.31 19.76
CA SER A 86 33.01 -5.99 20.34
C SER A 86 32.50 -4.85 19.46
N LEU A 87 32.13 -3.71 20.06
CA LEU A 87 31.64 -2.54 19.32
C LEU A 87 32.62 -2.05 18.25
N THR A 88 33.93 -2.10 18.54
CA THR A 88 34.96 -1.71 17.56
C THR A 88 35.05 -2.72 16.41
N THR A 89 34.93 -4.01 16.71
CA THR A 89 34.92 -5.07 15.68
C THR A 89 33.70 -4.96 14.76
N ARG A 90 32.53 -4.57 15.29
CA ARG A 90 31.31 -4.35 14.50
C ARG A 90 31.53 -3.30 13.41
N ALA A 91 31.99 -2.12 13.81
CA ALA A 91 32.32 -1.04 12.88
C ALA A 91 33.44 -1.43 11.90
N ALA A 92 34.51 -2.08 12.39
CA ALA A 92 35.61 -2.52 11.54
C ALA A 92 35.17 -3.52 10.45
N ARG A 93 34.23 -4.43 10.77
CA ARG A 93 33.66 -5.36 9.79
C ARG A 93 32.86 -4.64 8.71
N ALA A 94 32.02 -3.67 9.08
CA ALA A 94 31.26 -2.86 8.11
C ALA A 94 32.19 -2.06 7.19
N ASN A 95 33.23 -1.44 7.76
CA ASN A 95 34.22 -0.67 7.00
C ASN A 95 35.01 -1.58 6.03
N SER A 96 35.47 -2.74 6.52
CA SER A 96 36.23 -3.70 5.68
C SER A 96 35.36 -4.34 4.60
N PHE A 97 34.06 -4.47 4.86
CA PHE A 97 33.09 -4.89 3.87
C PHE A 97 32.83 -3.82 2.81
N GLY A 98 33.27 -2.57 2.99
CA GLY A 98 32.95 -1.50 2.05
C GLY A 98 31.44 -1.30 1.91
N ALA A 99 30.74 -1.25 3.06
CA ALA A 99 29.29 -1.08 3.06
C ALA A 99 28.89 0.31 2.56
N ASP A 100 27.84 0.39 1.75
CA ASP A 100 27.20 1.63 1.34
C ASP A 100 26.41 2.23 2.49
N ARG A 101 25.72 1.40 3.28
CA ARG A 101 24.90 1.78 4.43
C ARG A 101 25.05 0.78 5.57
N PHE A 102 24.94 1.30 6.79
CA PHE A 102 24.99 0.51 8.01
C PHE A 102 23.71 0.71 8.84
N VAL A 103 23.08 -0.37 9.26
CA VAL A 103 21.92 -0.35 10.15
C VAL A 103 22.14 -1.27 11.34
N SER A 104 22.14 -0.71 12.55
CA SER A 104 22.20 -1.46 13.80
C SER A 104 20.79 -1.70 14.34
N VAL A 105 20.50 -2.94 14.72
CA VAL A 105 19.17 -3.38 15.18
C VAL A 105 19.19 -3.64 16.67
N HIS A 106 18.38 -2.91 17.43
CA HIS A 106 18.26 -2.97 18.90
C HIS A 106 16.80 -2.89 19.37
N MET A 107 16.56 -3.34 20.60
CA MET A 107 15.28 -3.16 21.30
C MET A 107 15.54 -2.43 22.61
N ASN A 108 14.83 -1.34 22.81
CA ASN A 108 15.11 -0.42 23.88
C ASN A 108 14.74 -1.02 25.24
N SER A 109 15.12 -0.32 26.30
CA SER A 109 14.70 -0.65 27.65
C SER A 109 14.64 0.60 28.52
N PHE A 110 13.63 0.66 29.39
CA PHE A 110 13.48 1.74 30.36
C PHE A 110 13.04 1.21 31.72
N THR A 111 13.38 1.92 32.79
CA THR A 111 13.01 1.50 34.17
C THR A 111 11.50 1.57 34.42
N ASN A 112 10.80 2.49 33.76
CA ASN A 112 9.34 2.52 33.73
C ASN A 112 8.82 1.60 32.61
N PRO A 113 8.17 0.47 32.93
CA PRO A 113 7.73 -0.52 31.94
C PRO A 113 6.54 -0.05 31.09
N SER A 114 5.94 1.12 31.39
CA SER A 114 4.90 1.71 30.53
C SER A 114 5.46 2.50 29.34
N VAL A 115 6.78 2.72 29.27
CA VAL A 115 7.40 3.40 28.14
C VAL A 115 7.40 2.46 26.93
N ASP A 116 6.86 2.94 25.83
CA ASP A 116 6.75 2.26 24.53
C ASP A 116 7.21 3.18 23.39
N GLY A 117 7.24 2.63 22.17
CA GLY A 117 7.46 3.38 20.95
C GLY A 117 8.76 3.08 20.22
N THR A 118 8.98 3.78 19.12
CA THR A 118 10.14 3.60 18.24
C THR A 118 11.01 4.85 18.22
N GLU A 119 12.33 4.65 18.30
CA GLU A 119 13.33 5.71 18.07
C GLU A 119 14.48 5.21 17.20
N THR A 120 15.11 6.14 16.49
CA THR A 120 16.37 5.87 15.77
C THR A 120 17.45 6.85 16.21
N TYR A 121 18.70 6.45 16.01
CA TYR A 121 19.88 7.20 16.40
C TYR A 121 20.86 7.31 15.25
N VAL A 122 21.39 8.52 15.06
CA VAL A 122 22.53 8.81 14.19
C VAL A 122 23.65 9.49 15.00
N VAL A 123 24.82 9.68 14.40
CA VAL A 123 25.89 10.46 15.04
C VAL A 123 25.48 11.92 15.28
N PRO A 124 26.06 12.63 16.27
CA PRO A 124 25.89 14.08 16.38
C PRO A 124 26.41 14.81 15.15
N ASN A 125 25.75 15.92 14.79
CA ASN A 125 26.02 16.69 13.57
C ASN A 125 26.06 15.80 12.30
N PRO A 126 25.02 14.98 12.06
CA PRO A 126 25.01 14.07 10.91
C PRO A 126 24.93 14.87 9.60
N SER A 127 25.53 14.34 8.53
CA SER A 127 25.30 14.83 7.17
C SER A 127 23.81 14.72 6.80
N ALA A 128 23.39 15.44 5.76
CA ALA A 128 22.01 15.36 5.26
C ALA A 128 21.64 13.92 4.89
N ARG A 129 22.56 13.20 4.25
CA ARG A 129 22.43 11.79 3.92
C ARG A 129 22.22 10.90 5.14
N THR A 130 23.07 11.02 6.17
CA THR A 130 22.94 10.18 7.37
C THR A 130 21.65 10.50 8.14
N ARG A 131 21.27 11.78 8.20
CA ARG A 131 19.98 12.19 8.78
C ARG A 131 18.81 11.57 8.03
N HIS A 132 18.82 11.61 6.69
CA HIS A 132 17.77 11.01 5.88
C HIS A 132 17.69 9.50 6.09
N LEU A 133 18.83 8.80 6.17
CA LEU A 133 18.83 7.36 6.47
C LEU A 133 18.13 7.06 7.80
N GLY A 134 18.51 7.78 8.87
CA GLY A 134 17.91 7.58 10.19
C GLY A 134 16.43 7.92 10.23
N GLN A 135 16.02 8.97 9.50
CA GLN A 135 14.62 9.40 9.42
C GLN A 135 13.78 8.41 8.60
N SER A 136 14.23 7.97 7.43
CA SER A 136 13.48 6.99 6.61
C SER A 136 13.27 5.68 7.34
N VAL A 137 14.29 5.17 8.06
CA VAL A 137 14.14 3.96 8.88
C VAL A 137 13.16 4.18 10.04
N LEU A 138 13.16 5.36 10.67
CA LEU A 138 12.21 5.70 11.73
C LEU A 138 10.79 5.76 11.21
N ASP A 139 10.57 6.48 10.12
CA ASP A 139 9.26 6.70 9.53
C ASP A 139 8.64 5.36 9.17
N GLU A 140 9.40 4.46 8.54
CA GLU A 140 8.94 3.12 8.20
C GLU A 140 8.76 2.21 9.42
N LEU A 141 9.57 2.31 10.47
CA LEU A 141 9.33 1.53 11.69
C LEU A 141 8.05 1.98 12.41
N VAL A 142 7.89 3.29 12.60
CA VAL A 142 6.67 3.88 13.17
C VAL A 142 5.46 3.51 12.32
N TRP A 143 5.63 3.49 11.00
CA TRP A 143 4.67 2.96 10.03
C TRP A 143 4.30 1.53 10.38
N TYR A 144 5.16 0.58 10.02
CA TYR A 144 4.90 -0.86 10.06
C TYR A 144 4.39 -1.36 11.41
N LEU A 145 4.83 -0.74 12.51
CA LEU A 145 4.56 -1.21 13.86
C LEU A 145 3.38 -0.49 14.54
N GLY A 146 2.96 0.67 14.02
CA GLY A 146 1.92 1.51 14.65
C GLY A 146 2.30 2.01 16.05
N THR A 147 3.60 2.21 16.28
CA THR A 147 4.19 2.58 17.57
C THR A 147 4.21 4.10 17.75
N ALA A 148 4.35 4.55 19.00
CA ALA A 148 4.58 5.97 19.25
C ALA A 148 5.91 6.42 18.61
N ASN A 149 5.88 7.52 17.85
CA ASN A 149 7.10 8.11 17.27
C ASN A 149 7.88 8.89 18.33
N ARG A 150 9.06 8.39 18.71
CA ARG A 150 9.93 9.01 19.71
C ARG A 150 11.09 9.80 19.10
N GLY A 151 11.07 9.95 17.77
CA GLY A 151 11.93 10.83 17.01
C GLY A 151 13.28 10.24 16.62
N LEU A 152 13.90 10.89 15.63
CA LEU A 152 15.29 10.69 15.26
C LEU A 152 16.18 11.44 16.26
N LYS A 153 17.09 10.72 16.90
CA LYS A 153 17.99 11.25 17.93
C LYS A 153 19.44 11.17 17.50
N THR A 154 20.30 11.82 18.26
CA THR A 154 21.75 11.76 18.06
C THR A 154 22.44 11.16 19.27
N ALA A 155 23.38 10.23 19.06
CA ALA A 155 24.18 9.65 20.12
C ALA A 155 25.59 9.27 19.64
N ASN A 156 26.56 9.32 20.55
CA ASN A 156 27.95 8.90 20.31
C ASN A 156 28.14 7.38 20.45
N PHE A 157 27.23 6.58 19.89
CA PHE A 157 27.39 5.13 19.93
C PHE A 157 28.59 4.70 19.08
N THR A 158 29.45 3.86 19.65
CA THR A 158 30.72 3.46 19.01
C THR A 158 30.52 2.91 17.59
N VAL A 159 29.44 2.17 17.35
CA VAL A 159 29.12 1.59 16.03
C VAL A 159 28.73 2.66 15.01
N LEU A 160 28.14 3.77 15.43
CA LEU A 160 27.80 4.90 14.56
C LEU A 160 29.01 5.81 14.31
N VAL A 161 29.83 6.03 15.35
CA VAL A 161 31.00 6.94 15.27
C VAL A 161 32.17 6.33 14.51
N ARG A 162 32.37 5.00 14.59
CA ARG A 162 33.52 4.32 13.97
C ARG A 162 33.24 3.73 12.59
N THR A 163 32.00 3.78 12.11
CA THR A 163 31.67 3.45 10.73
C THR A 163 31.98 4.63 9.81
N VAL A 164 32.41 4.35 8.58
CA VAL A 164 32.81 5.40 7.61
C VAL A 164 31.74 5.69 6.55
N MET A 165 30.64 4.93 6.56
CA MET A 165 29.48 5.11 5.71
C MET A 165 28.30 5.67 6.53
N PRO A 166 27.24 6.21 5.89
CA PRO A 166 26.02 6.58 6.59
C PRO A 166 25.47 5.43 7.43
N ALA A 167 25.26 5.71 8.72
CA ALA A 167 24.92 4.72 9.72
C ALA A 167 23.75 5.19 10.59
N THR A 168 22.84 4.28 10.88
CA THR A 168 21.74 4.48 11.83
C THR A 168 21.64 3.29 12.78
N LEU A 169 21.14 3.53 13.99
CA LEU A 169 20.75 2.50 14.95
C LEU A 169 19.26 2.66 15.23
N SER A 170 18.49 1.59 15.07
CA SER A 170 17.07 1.58 15.42
C SER A 170 16.85 0.88 16.76
N GLU A 171 16.15 1.56 17.64
CA GLU A 171 15.49 1.00 18.80
C GLU A 171 14.03 0.76 18.43
N SER A 172 13.73 -0.44 17.91
CA SER A 172 12.47 -0.67 17.19
C SER A 172 11.26 -0.60 18.11
N VAL A 173 11.36 -1.16 19.33
CA VAL A 173 10.38 -1.13 20.43
C VAL A 173 11.10 -1.33 21.77
N PHE A 174 10.41 -1.24 22.91
CA PHE A 174 10.95 -1.41 24.26
C PHE A 174 10.71 -2.82 24.81
N LEU A 175 11.78 -3.61 24.93
CA LEU A 175 11.71 -4.96 25.51
C LEU A 175 11.29 -4.96 26.99
N SER A 176 11.45 -3.83 27.68
CA SER A 176 10.96 -3.64 29.06
C SER A 176 9.43 -3.50 29.15
N ASN A 177 8.76 -3.14 28.05
CA ASN A 177 7.31 -3.01 28.01
C ASN A 177 6.67 -4.39 27.82
N PRO A 178 5.75 -4.83 28.71
CA PRO A 178 5.16 -6.16 28.63
C PRO A 178 4.40 -6.45 27.32
N ASP A 179 3.71 -5.45 26.77
CA ASP A 179 2.93 -5.60 25.54
C ASP A 179 3.85 -5.70 24.31
N GLU A 180 4.90 -4.88 24.26
CA GLU A 180 5.91 -4.95 23.20
C GLU A 180 6.80 -6.19 23.34
N GLU A 181 7.13 -6.67 24.55
CA GLU A 181 7.80 -7.96 24.77
C GLU A 181 6.94 -9.12 24.24
N ALA A 182 5.64 -9.11 24.53
CA ALA A 182 4.70 -10.11 24.03
C ALA A 182 4.65 -10.11 22.49
N ALA A 183 4.61 -8.93 21.86
CA ALA A 183 4.69 -8.79 20.41
C ALA A 183 6.02 -9.33 19.86
N LEU A 184 7.15 -9.00 20.51
CA LEU A 184 8.48 -9.45 20.10
C LEU A 184 8.69 -10.97 20.22
N ARG A 185 7.83 -11.71 20.94
CA ARG A 185 7.84 -13.19 20.93
C ARG A 185 7.30 -13.75 19.63
N ASP A 186 6.42 -13.03 18.95
CA ASP A 186 5.89 -13.39 17.64
C ASP A 186 6.97 -13.26 16.55
N PRO A 187 7.34 -14.34 15.86
CA PRO A 187 8.20 -14.27 14.69
C PRO A 187 7.70 -13.35 13.57
N ASP A 188 6.39 -13.19 13.40
CA ASP A 188 5.82 -12.33 12.36
C ASP A 188 6.09 -10.85 12.69
N TYR A 189 5.92 -10.45 13.97
CA TYR A 189 6.21 -9.09 14.42
C TYR A 189 7.68 -8.70 14.21
N ARG A 190 8.61 -9.62 14.51
CA ARG A 190 10.04 -9.41 14.20
C ARG A 190 10.30 -9.29 12.70
N GLY A 191 9.60 -10.08 11.88
CA GLY A 191 9.63 -9.97 10.43
C GLY A 191 9.12 -8.61 9.92
N TRP A 192 8.14 -8.00 10.58
CA TRP A 192 7.67 -6.65 10.25
C TRP A 192 8.70 -5.57 10.56
N ILE A 193 9.42 -5.67 11.68
CA ILE A 193 10.55 -4.78 11.99
C ILE A 193 11.58 -4.84 10.86
N ALA A 194 11.95 -6.05 10.43
CA ALA A 194 12.90 -6.28 9.35
C ALA A 194 12.42 -5.70 8.00
N ALA A 195 11.13 -5.87 7.67
CA ALA A 195 10.53 -5.31 6.46
C ALA A 195 10.54 -3.77 6.48
N ALA A 196 10.19 -3.17 7.62
CA ALA A 196 10.21 -1.72 7.82
C ALA A 196 11.60 -1.12 7.59
N GLN A 197 12.62 -1.72 8.21
CA GLN A 197 14.01 -1.29 8.05
C GLN A 197 14.48 -1.43 6.60
N SER A 198 13.99 -2.45 5.88
CA SER A 198 14.27 -2.66 4.46
C SER A 198 13.65 -1.57 3.59
N GLN A 199 12.39 -1.25 3.83
CA GLN A 199 11.70 -0.17 3.10
C GLN A 199 12.35 1.19 3.39
N GLY A 200 12.71 1.47 4.65
CA GLY A 200 13.38 2.73 5.00
C GLY A 200 14.75 2.87 4.34
N LEU A 201 15.45 1.76 4.08
CA LEU A 201 16.66 1.76 3.26
C LEU A 201 16.35 2.05 1.79
N CYS A 202 15.29 1.47 1.24
CA CYS A 202 14.87 1.71 -0.14
C CYS A 202 14.52 3.18 -0.39
N ASP A 203 13.70 3.78 0.47
CA ASP A 203 13.34 5.19 0.40
C ASP A 203 14.57 6.08 0.47
N HIS A 204 15.52 5.72 1.35
CA HIS A 204 16.78 6.44 1.46
C HIS A 204 17.65 6.34 0.21
N LEU A 205 17.78 5.14 -0.37
CA LEU A 205 18.62 4.89 -1.53
C LEU A 205 18.04 5.45 -2.83
N ALA A 206 16.71 5.61 -2.91
CA ALA A 206 16.05 6.33 -4.00
C ALA A 206 16.48 7.82 -4.05
N VAL A 207 16.74 8.42 -2.90
CA VAL A 207 17.21 9.81 -2.78
C VAL A 207 18.75 9.91 -2.82
N TYR A 208 19.44 8.96 -2.19
CA TYR A 208 20.90 8.93 -2.09
C TYR A 208 21.46 7.59 -2.58
N PRO A 209 21.61 7.39 -3.91
CA PRO A 209 22.15 6.16 -4.47
C PRO A 209 23.63 5.96 -4.11
N ALA A 210 24.17 4.78 -4.43
CA ALA A 210 25.59 4.48 -4.21
C ALA A 210 26.50 5.44 -4.99
N GLY A 211 27.58 5.91 -4.36
CA GLY A 211 28.61 6.73 -5.02
C GLY A 211 28.29 8.22 -5.21
N ALA A 212 27.12 8.74 -4.83
CA ALA A 212 26.95 10.19 -4.71
C ALA A 212 27.93 10.68 -3.63
N GLU A 213 28.89 11.57 -3.89
CA GLU A 213 29.91 11.96 -2.89
C GLU A 213 29.78 13.40 -2.37
N SER A 214 28.71 14.15 -2.71
CA SER A 214 28.54 15.49 -2.15
C SER A 214 27.10 15.83 -1.78
N ASP A 215 26.94 16.62 -0.73
CA ASP A 215 25.68 17.28 -0.31
C ASP A 215 25.26 18.41 -1.28
N SER A 216 25.86 18.49 -2.48
CA SER A 216 25.66 19.61 -3.43
C SER A 216 24.87 19.29 -4.70
N GLU A 217 24.50 18.03 -4.93
CA GLU A 217 23.78 17.61 -6.16
C GLU A 217 22.34 17.09 -5.92
N ALA A 218 21.78 17.31 -4.73
CA ALA A 218 20.35 17.03 -4.48
C ALA A 218 19.48 18.27 -4.72
N ALA A 219 19.64 18.90 -5.90
CA ALA A 219 18.68 19.85 -6.45
C ALA A 219 18.82 19.88 -7.97
N SER A 220 17.68 19.80 -8.66
CA SER A 220 17.48 19.80 -10.12
C SER A 220 17.76 18.48 -10.85
N SER A 221 16.76 17.59 -10.87
CA SER A 221 16.52 16.78 -12.07
C SER A 221 15.48 17.50 -12.92
N GLU A 222 15.96 18.26 -13.92
CA GLU A 222 15.10 18.69 -15.03
C GLU A 222 14.63 17.46 -15.81
N ALA A 223 13.32 17.26 -15.87
CA ALA A 223 12.70 16.27 -16.74
C ALA A 223 12.68 16.78 -18.19
N PHE A 224 13.11 15.90 -19.10
CA PHE A 224 13.01 16.02 -20.55
C PHE A 224 11.64 16.57 -21.03
N PHE A 225 11.65 17.66 -21.81
CA PHE A 225 10.48 18.16 -22.52
C PHE A 225 10.53 17.74 -24.00
N LEU A 226 9.55 16.94 -24.43
CA LEU A 226 9.08 16.93 -25.82
C LEU A 226 7.61 17.32 -25.81
N ALA A 227 7.32 18.51 -26.35
CA ALA A 227 5.96 18.93 -26.66
C ALA A 227 5.52 18.31 -28.00
N PRO A 228 4.26 17.84 -28.14
CA PRO A 228 3.68 17.62 -29.45
C PRO A 228 2.71 18.74 -29.84
N ASN A 229 2.95 19.25 -31.04
CA ASN A 229 1.99 20.00 -31.83
C ASN A 229 0.89 19.08 -32.39
N ASP A 230 -0.26 19.72 -32.55
CA ASP A 230 -1.26 19.53 -33.59
C ASP A 230 -2.47 18.59 -33.41
N SER A 231 -3.51 19.13 -34.01
CA SER A 231 -4.94 18.94 -33.99
C SER A 231 -5.41 17.66 -34.68
N SER A 232 -6.37 16.99 -34.05
CA SER A 232 -7.40 16.24 -34.78
C SER A 232 -8.63 16.05 -33.91
N THR A 233 -9.77 16.18 -34.57
CA THR A 233 -11.12 16.37 -34.08
C THR A 233 -11.73 15.09 -33.50
N ALA A 234 -11.71 14.95 -32.17
CA ALA A 234 -12.80 14.31 -31.47
C ALA A 234 -13.68 15.45 -30.93
N GLN A 235 -14.96 15.48 -31.32
CA GLN A 235 -15.89 16.49 -30.84
C GLN A 235 -15.94 16.44 -29.31
N ARG A 236 -15.29 17.42 -28.67
CA ARG A 236 -15.58 17.77 -27.28
C ARG A 236 -17.09 18.00 -27.23
N ARG A 237 -17.85 17.16 -26.53
CA ARG A 237 -19.09 17.64 -25.92
C ARG A 237 -18.63 18.34 -24.66
N PRO A 238 -18.59 19.68 -24.59
CA PRO A 238 -18.45 20.32 -23.31
C PRO A 238 -19.67 19.89 -22.46
N LEU A 239 -19.56 19.94 -21.15
CA LEU A 239 -20.68 19.83 -20.20
C LEU A 239 -21.62 21.06 -20.33
N GLN A 240 -22.02 21.39 -21.56
CA GLN A 240 -22.86 22.53 -21.90
C GLN A 240 -24.26 22.27 -21.38
N GLY A 241 -24.67 23.08 -20.40
CA GLY A 241 -26.01 23.04 -19.80
C GLY A 241 -26.03 22.86 -18.29
N PHE A 242 -24.91 22.48 -17.66
CA PHE A 242 -24.83 22.27 -16.21
C PHE A 242 -24.03 23.39 -15.53
N ASP A 243 -24.65 24.07 -14.56
CA ASP A 243 -23.95 25.03 -13.69
C ASP A 243 -23.17 24.28 -12.60
N LEU A 244 -21.94 23.86 -12.93
CA LEU A 244 -21.04 23.18 -12.01
C LEU A 244 -20.26 24.16 -11.10
N SER A 245 -20.55 25.46 -11.17
CA SER A 245 -19.87 26.45 -10.33
C SER A 245 -20.32 26.39 -8.87
N LYS A 246 -21.52 25.85 -8.61
CA LYS A 246 -22.11 25.74 -7.26
C LYS A 246 -22.08 24.28 -6.78
N PRO A 247 -21.17 23.92 -5.86
CA PRO A 247 -21.18 22.58 -5.29
C PRO A 247 -22.41 22.39 -4.40
N LEU A 248 -22.97 21.18 -4.43
CA LEU A 248 -23.92 20.75 -3.41
C LEU A 248 -23.16 20.65 -2.08
N GLN A 249 -23.62 21.35 -1.04
CA GLN A 249 -22.97 21.30 0.27
C GLN A 249 -23.31 19.97 0.93
N LEU A 250 -22.34 19.05 0.97
CA LEU A 250 -22.52 17.78 1.65
C LEU A 250 -22.48 17.99 3.17
N SER A 251 -23.51 17.49 3.88
CA SER A 251 -23.37 17.30 5.32
C SER A 251 -22.39 16.17 5.56
N SER A 252 -21.29 16.43 6.25
CA SER A 252 -20.23 15.45 6.48
C SER A 252 -19.78 15.42 7.94
N VAL A 253 -19.43 14.23 8.42
CA VAL A 253 -18.77 14.03 9.71
C VAL A 253 -17.41 13.39 9.44
N ARG A 254 -16.37 13.93 10.09
CA ARG A 254 -15.05 13.29 10.13
C ARG A 254 -15.11 12.17 11.16
N ILE A 255 -14.71 10.97 10.76
CA ILE A 255 -14.51 9.88 11.70
C ILE A 255 -13.31 10.27 12.58
N ILE A 256 -13.51 10.31 13.91
CA ILE A 256 -12.52 10.86 14.85
C ILE A 256 -11.22 10.04 14.78
N SER A 257 -10.11 10.71 14.47
CA SER A 257 -8.82 10.46 15.12
C SER A 257 -7.91 11.68 14.97
N GLU A 258 -7.49 12.25 16.10
CA GLU A 258 -6.28 13.06 16.11
C GLU A 258 -5.09 12.09 16.07
N GLY A 259 -4.16 12.30 15.15
CA GLY A 259 -2.87 11.59 15.14
C GLY A 259 -2.81 10.23 14.43
N ARG A 260 -3.88 9.73 13.80
CA ARG A 260 -3.83 8.54 12.92
C ARG A 260 -4.34 8.86 11.53
N LEU A 261 -3.62 8.39 10.53
CA LEU A 261 -3.93 8.57 9.12
C LEU A 261 -4.64 7.29 8.61
N PHE A 262 -5.67 7.40 7.79
CA PHE A 262 -6.48 6.30 7.26
C PHE A 262 -6.72 6.45 5.74
N MET A 263 -7.00 5.35 5.05
CA MET A 263 -7.19 5.30 3.59
C MET A 263 -8.14 4.15 3.15
N ASP A 264 -8.57 4.20 1.90
CA ASP A 264 -9.41 3.20 1.21
C ASP A 264 -10.68 2.79 1.96
N PRO A 265 -11.60 3.74 2.17
CA PRO A 265 -12.90 3.38 2.73
C PRO A 265 -13.65 2.40 1.82
N ASN A 266 -14.37 1.44 2.41
CA ASN A 266 -15.27 0.54 1.68
C ASN A 266 -16.46 0.17 2.57
N PHE A 267 -17.70 0.27 2.06
CA PHE A 267 -18.89 -0.05 2.83
C PHE A 267 -19.18 -1.54 2.85
N SER A 268 -19.73 -2.04 3.95
CA SER A 268 -20.42 -3.32 3.94
C SER A 268 -21.60 -3.27 2.95
N PRO A 269 -22.01 -4.40 2.37
CA PRO A 269 -23.15 -4.46 1.44
C PRO A 269 -24.43 -3.75 1.95
N ASP A 270 -24.73 -3.85 3.25
CA ASP A 270 -25.88 -3.20 3.88
C ASP A 270 -25.65 -1.73 4.27
N GLY A 271 -24.44 -1.20 4.08
CA GLY A 271 -24.05 0.16 4.44
C GLY A 271 -24.06 0.46 5.93
N ASN A 272 -24.17 -0.55 6.81
CA ASN A 272 -24.13 -0.41 8.27
C ASN A 272 -22.70 -0.30 8.82
N TYR A 273 -21.72 -0.78 8.06
CA TYR A 273 -20.32 -0.73 8.45
C TYR A 273 -19.49 -0.08 7.35
N LEU A 274 -18.45 0.62 7.77
CA LEU A 274 -17.42 1.13 6.89
C LEU A 274 -16.08 0.58 7.37
N ILE A 275 -15.37 -0.08 6.46
CA ILE A 275 -13.99 -0.51 6.69
C ILE A 275 -13.04 0.47 6.03
N PHE A 276 -11.89 0.68 6.65
CA PHE A 276 -10.81 1.46 6.09
C PHE A 276 -9.49 1.00 6.70
N ARG A 277 -8.41 1.27 5.97
CA ARG A 277 -7.07 0.94 6.39
C ARG A 277 -6.50 2.08 7.21
N GLY A 278 -5.74 1.77 8.24
CA GLY A 278 -4.78 2.71 8.80
C GLY A 278 -3.70 2.95 7.75
N ARG A 279 -3.59 4.19 7.26
CA ARG A 279 -2.38 4.64 6.56
C ARG A 279 -1.27 4.43 7.55
N HIS A 280 -0.18 3.84 7.09
CA HIS A 280 0.82 3.50 8.06
C HIS A 280 1.22 2.02 8.04
N GLY A 281 0.34 1.12 7.56
CA GLY A 281 0.37 -0.27 8.05
C GLY A 281 -0.21 -0.41 9.46
N ASP A 282 -0.93 0.61 9.95
CA ASP A 282 -1.64 0.64 11.24
C ASP A 282 -2.83 -0.35 11.28
N GLY A 283 -2.97 -1.21 10.27
CA GLY A 283 -3.92 -2.31 10.25
C GLY A 283 -5.29 -1.90 9.74
N LEU A 284 -6.29 -2.73 10.02
CA LEU A 284 -7.61 -2.63 9.42
C LEU A 284 -8.63 -2.21 10.48
N TYR A 285 -9.47 -1.24 10.14
CA TYR A 285 -10.43 -0.63 11.06
C TYR A 285 -11.84 -0.72 10.50
N VAL A 286 -12.80 -0.98 11.38
CA VAL A 286 -14.23 -0.97 11.07
C VAL A 286 -14.93 0.03 11.97
N VAL A 287 -15.82 0.82 11.39
CA VAL A 287 -16.77 1.66 12.11
C VAL A 287 -18.20 1.21 11.82
N ASP A 288 -19.05 1.29 12.83
CA ASP A 288 -20.50 1.15 12.68
C ASP A 288 -21.09 2.52 12.32
N THR A 289 -21.60 2.65 11.10
CA THR A 289 -22.13 3.90 10.53
C THR A 289 -23.50 4.26 11.08
N THR A 290 -24.15 3.34 11.80
CA THR A 290 -25.47 3.57 12.44
C THR A 290 -25.33 4.25 13.79
N ARG A 291 -24.13 4.22 14.38
CA ARG A 291 -23.84 4.86 15.67
C ARG A 291 -23.49 6.33 15.50
N ALA A 292 -23.97 7.15 16.44
CA ALA A 292 -23.73 8.59 16.43
C ALA A 292 -22.27 8.98 16.69
N ASP A 293 -21.52 8.17 17.44
CA ASP A 293 -20.14 8.48 17.85
C ASP A 293 -19.09 8.03 16.83
N LEU A 294 -19.47 7.19 15.87
CA LEU A 294 -18.61 6.71 14.77
C LEU A 294 -17.20 6.26 15.23
N THR A 295 -17.12 5.62 16.40
CA THR A 295 -15.84 5.20 16.98
C THR A 295 -15.23 4.04 16.19
N PRO A 296 -14.04 4.19 15.58
CA PRO A 296 -13.37 3.11 14.87
C PRO A 296 -12.91 2.00 15.80
N ARG A 297 -13.08 0.75 15.37
CA ARG A 297 -12.52 -0.43 16.04
C ARG A 297 -11.48 -1.08 15.13
N ARG A 298 -10.26 -1.23 15.65
CA ARG A 298 -9.21 -2.01 14.97
C ARG A 298 -9.58 -3.49 15.00
N ILE A 299 -9.53 -4.14 13.85
CA ILE A 299 -9.91 -5.55 13.68
C ILE A 299 -8.74 -6.43 13.23
N ALA A 300 -7.67 -5.84 12.68
CA ALA A 300 -6.42 -6.53 12.36
C ALA A 300 -5.20 -5.62 12.59
N VAL A 301 -4.09 -6.20 13.04
CA VAL A 301 -2.80 -5.54 13.31
C VAL A 301 -1.75 -6.19 12.40
N ALA A 302 -1.12 -5.44 11.49
CA ALA A 302 0.14 -5.80 10.79
C ALA A 302 0.43 -4.86 9.61
N ALA A 303 1.68 -4.84 9.18
CA ALA A 303 2.03 -4.44 7.84
C ALA A 303 1.42 -5.38 6.79
N ALA A 304 0.68 -4.78 5.87
CA ALA A 304 -0.24 -5.43 4.93
C ALA A 304 -1.49 -6.08 5.54
N ALA A 305 -1.79 -5.96 6.84
CA ALA A 305 -3.11 -6.35 7.35
C ALA A 305 -4.18 -5.48 6.68
N GLY A 306 -5.13 -6.12 6.00
CA GLY A 306 -6.13 -5.38 5.25
C GLY A 306 -5.64 -4.99 3.87
N LEU A 307 -4.77 -5.78 3.24
CA LEU A 307 -4.51 -5.63 1.83
C LEU A 307 -4.36 -7.00 1.17
N PRO A 308 -5.13 -7.26 0.11
CA PRO A 308 -6.50 -6.80 -0.19
C PRO A 308 -7.56 -7.35 0.80
N TYR A 309 -8.77 -6.76 0.83
CA TYR A 309 -9.90 -7.20 1.67
C TYR A 309 -11.23 -7.18 0.93
N ALA A 310 -12.18 -8.00 1.39
CA ALA A 310 -13.53 -8.09 0.83
C ALA A 310 -14.57 -8.47 1.88
N TRP A 311 -15.74 -7.84 1.77
CA TRP A 311 -16.92 -8.16 2.55
C TRP A 311 -17.66 -9.36 1.98
N SER A 312 -18.18 -10.24 2.84
CA SER A 312 -19.16 -11.23 2.40
C SER A 312 -20.51 -10.57 2.08
N PRO A 313 -21.27 -11.07 1.09
CA PRO A 313 -22.56 -10.49 0.71
C PRO A 313 -23.60 -10.48 1.84
N ASP A 314 -23.47 -11.38 2.81
CA ASP A 314 -24.34 -11.48 3.98
C ASP A 314 -23.88 -10.62 5.17
N ASN A 315 -22.83 -9.82 5.01
CA ASN A 315 -22.22 -8.95 6.03
C ASN A 315 -21.65 -9.68 7.26
N ARG A 316 -21.50 -11.01 7.22
CA ARG A 316 -21.00 -11.78 8.39
C ARG A 316 -19.49 -11.88 8.44
N TRP A 317 -18.85 -11.93 7.29
CA TRP A 317 -17.43 -12.22 7.15
C TRP A 317 -16.72 -11.08 6.45
N LEU A 318 -15.49 -10.88 6.89
CA LEU A 318 -14.51 -10.05 6.23
C LEU A 318 -13.30 -10.92 5.90
N ALA A 319 -12.97 -11.01 4.62
CA ALA A 319 -11.71 -11.59 4.18
C ALA A 319 -10.68 -10.47 4.05
N TYR A 320 -9.45 -10.71 4.51
CA TYR A 320 -8.35 -9.79 4.28
C TYR A 320 -7.03 -10.54 4.20
N THR A 321 -6.15 -10.11 3.31
CA THR A 321 -4.79 -10.63 3.26
C THR A 321 -3.90 -9.85 4.23
N THR A 322 -2.93 -10.56 4.81
CA THR A 322 -1.96 -10.05 5.77
C THR A 322 -0.59 -10.67 5.51
N ARG A 323 0.50 -9.95 5.80
CA ARG A 323 1.86 -10.47 5.65
C ARG A 323 2.29 -11.20 6.92
N ARG A 324 2.67 -12.45 6.76
CA ARG A 324 3.26 -13.33 7.79
C ARG A 324 4.72 -13.64 7.46
N ARG A 325 5.46 -14.25 8.39
CA ARG A 325 6.89 -14.59 8.24
C ARG A 325 7.21 -15.45 7.02
N GLN A 326 6.27 -16.29 6.59
CA GLN A 326 6.45 -17.18 5.43
C GLN A 326 5.85 -16.64 4.13
N GLY A 327 5.33 -15.40 4.13
CA GLY A 327 4.62 -14.79 3.00
C GLY A 327 3.24 -14.27 3.38
N PHE A 328 2.40 -13.98 2.40
CA PHE A 328 1.05 -13.48 2.58
C PHE A 328 0.07 -14.61 2.89
N SER A 329 -0.85 -14.36 3.82
CA SER A 329 -1.96 -15.26 4.12
C SER A 329 -3.28 -14.50 4.10
N THR A 330 -4.31 -15.10 3.52
CA THR A 330 -5.68 -14.61 3.62
C THR A 330 -6.28 -15.07 4.94
N MET A 331 -6.81 -14.10 5.68
CA MET A 331 -7.56 -14.25 6.91
C MET A 331 -9.04 -14.07 6.63
N LEU A 332 -9.85 -14.77 7.41
CA LEU A 332 -11.29 -14.60 7.45
C LEU A 332 -11.70 -14.27 8.89
N GLN A 333 -12.44 -13.18 9.05
CA GLN A 333 -12.92 -12.71 10.34
C GLN A 333 -14.43 -12.59 10.35
N ASN A 334 -15.06 -13.21 11.34
CA ASN A 334 -16.48 -13.05 11.60
C ASN A 334 -16.67 -11.85 12.54
N LEU A 335 -17.43 -10.86 12.10
CA LEU A 335 -17.58 -9.62 12.87
C LEU A 335 -18.58 -9.74 14.02
N SER A 336 -19.48 -10.74 13.98
CA SER A 336 -20.52 -10.91 14.99
C SER A 336 -20.02 -11.57 16.28
N ASN A 337 -19.08 -12.51 16.16
CA ASN A 337 -18.54 -13.29 17.28
C ASN A 337 -17.02 -13.09 17.47
N GLY A 338 -16.35 -12.39 16.55
CA GLY A 338 -14.91 -12.13 16.62
C GLY A 338 -14.02 -13.30 16.20
N GLU A 339 -14.58 -14.38 15.65
CA GLU A 339 -13.81 -15.53 15.15
C GLU A 339 -12.85 -15.09 14.04
N ILE A 340 -11.59 -15.52 14.11
CA ILE A 340 -10.57 -15.27 13.09
C ILE A 340 -9.92 -16.61 12.71
N ARG A 341 -9.83 -16.89 11.41
CA ARG A 341 -9.14 -18.08 10.90
C ARG A 341 -8.37 -17.77 9.61
N ALA A 342 -7.29 -18.52 9.36
CA ALA A 342 -6.54 -18.41 8.11
C ALA A 342 -7.18 -19.29 7.02
N GLU A 343 -7.47 -18.70 5.87
CA GLU A 343 -8.05 -19.36 4.70
C GLU A 343 -7.02 -19.72 3.63
N SER A 344 -5.77 -19.25 3.75
CA SER A 344 -4.70 -19.70 2.87
C SER A 344 -3.46 -20.07 3.67
N SER A 345 -2.66 -20.99 3.13
CA SER A 345 -1.26 -21.11 3.53
C SER A 345 -0.53 -19.82 3.16
N ALA A 346 0.65 -19.61 3.77
CA ALA A 346 1.51 -18.50 3.39
C ALA A 346 1.98 -18.66 1.94
N SER A 347 1.71 -17.65 1.12
CA SER A 347 2.07 -17.53 -0.28
C SER A 347 3.14 -16.46 -0.44
N ARG A 348 4.10 -16.65 -1.35
CA ARG A 348 5.06 -15.59 -1.69
C ARG A 348 4.38 -14.41 -2.40
N SER A 349 3.38 -14.71 -3.22
CA SER A 349 2.58 -13.73 -3.95
C SER A 349 1.42 -13.22 -3.08
N LEU A 350 1.07 -11.95 -3.25
CA LEU A 350 -0.10 -11.35 -2.63
C LEU A 350 -1.39 -12.01 -3.16
N ILE A 351 -2.28 -12.43 -2.28
CA ILE A 351 -3.54 -13.08 -2.65
C ILE A 351 -4.70 -12.10 -2.48
N PHE A 352 -5.56 -12.01 -3.49
CA PHE A 352 -6.75 -11.16 -3.54
C PHE A 352 -7.99 -11.96 -3.11
N PRO A 353 -8.51 -11.75 -1.89
CA PRO A 353 -9.78 -12.33 -1.50
C PRO A 353 -10.92 -11.53 -2.13
N GLU A 354 -11.86 -12.23 -2.74
CA GLU A 354 -13.09 -11.66 -3.27
C GLU A 354 -14.25 -12.59 -2.96
N PHE A 355 -15.38 -12.06 -2.48
CA PHE A 355 -16.56 -12.89 -2.30
C PHE A 355 -17.41 -12.89 -3.56
N ALA A 356 -17.72 -14.09 -4.04
CA ALA A 356 -18.77 -14.27 -5.02
C ALA A 356 -20.13 -13.86 -4.41
N PRO A 357 -21.08 -13.36 -5.22
CA PRO A 357 -22.44 -13.02 -4.78
C PRO A 357 -23.21 -14.17 -4.13
N THR A 358 -22.83 -15.41 -4.47
CA THR A 358 -23.31 -16.66 -3.88
C THR A 358 -22.79 -16.92 -2.47
N GLY A 359 -21.79 -16.16 -2.01
CA GLY A 359 -21.21 -16.23 -0.67
C GLY A 359 -19.90 -17.03 -0.58
N GLU A 360 -19.41 -17.60 -1.69
CA GLU A 360 -18.13 -18.31 -1.71
C GLU A 360 -16.96 -17.33 -1.79
N LEU A 361 -15.84 -17.65 -1.13
CA LEU A 361 -14.63 -16.84 -1.18
C LEU A 361 -13.73 -17.32 -2.32
N LEU A 362 -13.29 -16.39 -3.15
CA LEU A 362 -12.31 -16.57 -4.21
C LEU A 362 -10.98 -16.02 -3.73
N LEU A 363 -9.92 -16.81 -3.86
CA LEU A 363 -8.54 -16.44 -3.56
C LEU A 363 -7.78 -16.32 -4.86
N ILE A 364 -7.55 -15.09 -5.32
CA ILE A 364 -6.99 -14.78 -6.64
C ILE A 364 -5.51 -14.46 -6.50
N ASN A 365 -4.66 -15.18 -7.22
CA ASN A 365 -3.24 -14.84 -7.35
C ASN A 365 -3.04 -14.00 -8.62
N PRO A 366 -2.73 -12.70 -8.50
CA PRO A 366 -2.59 -11.76 -9.61
C PRO A 366 -1.32 -11.95 -10.44
N GLU A 367 -0.36 -12.76 -9.98
CA GLU A 367 0.85 -13.05 -10.75
C GLU A 367 0.62 -14.24 -11.69
N SER A 368 -0.14 -15.25 -11.23
CA SER A 368 -0.30 -16.50 -11.96
C SER A 368 -1.61 -16.63 -12.74
N GLY A 369 -2.64 -15.87 -12.39
CA GLY A 369 -3.98 -16.07 -12.95
C GLY A 369 -4.79 -17.16 -12.27
N ALA A 370 -4.24 -17.76 -11.21
CA ALA A 370 -4.91 -18.82 -10.49
C ALA A 370 -5.94 -18.25 -9.52
N ALA A 371 -7.12 -18.88 -9.47
CA ALA A 371 -8.15 -18.58 -8.48
C ALA A 371 -8.56 -19.87 -7.76
N THR A 372 -8.57 -19.84 -6.42
CA THR A 372 -9.05 -20.94 -5.59
C THR A 372 -10.39 -20.59 -4.97
N ARG A 373 -11.39 -21.47 -5.08
CA ARG A 373 -12.71 -21.27 -4.47
C ARG A 373 -12.81 -21.98 -3.12
N VAL A 374 -13.35 -21.27 -2.13
CA VAL A 374 -13.50 -21.70 -0.75
C VAL A 374 -14.98 -21.56 -0.35
N ASP A 375 -15.61 -22.67 0.02
CA ASP A 375 -16.94 -22.67 0.63
C ASP A 375 -16.78 -22.28 2.12
N VAL A 376 -17.16 -21.05 2.45
CA VAL A 376 -16.93 -20.45 3.77
C VAL A 376 -17.74 -21.16 4.89
N PRO A 377 -19.05 -21.44 4.73
CA PRO A 377 -19.81 -22.21 5.71
C PRO A 377 -19.29 -23.63 6.00
N SER A 378 -18.83 -24.37 4.99
CA SER A 378 -18.43 -25.78 5.16
C SER A 378 -16.92 -26.00 5.28
N ASN A 379 -16.11 -24.95 5.10
CA ASN A 379 -14.65 -24.98 4.99
C ASN A 379 -14.15 -25.99 3.93
N ARG A 380 -14.99 -26.31 2.95
CA ARG A 380 -14.65 -27.24 1.87
C ARG A 380 -13.93 -26.48 0.78
N ARG A 381 -12.69 -26.88 0.52
CA ARG A 381 -11.93 -26.42 -0.65
C ARG A 381 -12.20 -27.36 -1.82
N THR A 382 -12.55 -26.80 -2.94
CA THR A 382 -12.53 -27.51 -4.22
C THR A 382 -11.35 -26.98 -5.02
N GLU A 383 -10.32 -27.82 -5.18
CA GLU A 383 -9.09 -27.47 -5.91
C GLU A 383 -9.33 -27.27 -7.41
N ASP A 384 -8.50 -26.39 -7.96
CA ASP A 384 -8.17 -26.17 -9.36
C ASP A 384 -9.35 -26.01 -10.32
N LEU A 385 -10.00 -24.85 -10.22
CA LEU A 385 -10.32 -24.16 -11.46
C LEU A 385 -9.00 -23.73 -12.10
N VAL A 386 -8.41 -24.60 -12.93
CA VAL A 386 -7.71 -24.11 -14.13
C VAL A 386 -8.79 -23.61 -15.08
N SER A 387 -9.53 -22.58 -14.67
CA SER A 387 -10.32 -21.82 -15.63
C SER A 387 -9.31 -21.04 -16.43
N SER A 388 -9.14 -21.44 -17.68
CA SER A 388 -8.53 -20.65 -18.73
C SER A 388 -8.77 -19.15 -18.51
N ARG A 389 -7.76 -18.47 -17.96
CA ARG A 389 -7.69 -17.02 -17.73
C ARG A 389 -8.71 -16.46 -16.75
N ILE A 390 -8.34 -16.44 -15.48
CA ILE A 390 -8.88 -15.48 -14.51
C ILE A 390 -7.72 -14.58 -14.11
N LEU A 391 -7.43 -13.60 -14.95
CA LEU A 391 -6.68 -12.39 -14.66
C LEU A 391 -6.58 -11.56 -15.95
N ALA A 392 -6.88 -10.28 -15.82
CA ALA A 392 -6.67 -9.29 -16.87
C ALA A 392 -5.18 -9.23 -17.25
N ARG A 393 -4.92 -9.39 -18.55
CA ARG A 393 -3.69 -8.96 -19.22
C ARG A 393 -4.11 -8.28 -20.51
N GLU A 394 -3.43 -7.20 -20.88
CA GLU A 394 -3.55 -6.44 -22.14
C GLU A 394 -4.76 -6.87 -23.00
N GLY A 395 -5.91 -6.25 -22.74
CA GLY A 395 -7.09 -6.37 -23.61
C GLY A 395 -7.98 -7.60 -23.45
N GLU A 396 -7.85 -8.49 -22.45
CA GLU A 396 -8.81 -9.60 -22.29
C GLU A 396 -9.37 -9.85 -20.88
N LEU A 397 -10.71 -9.87 -20.83
CA LEU A 397 -11.62 -10.71 -20.01
C LEU A 397 -11.80 -10.41 -18.50
N TRP A 398 -13.04 -10.04 -18.13
CA TRP A 398 -13.50 -9.66 -16.77
C TRP A 398 -14.57 -10.60 -16.23
N ILE A 399 -14.53 -11.00 -14.97
CA ILE A 399 -15.54 -11.92 -14.42
C ILE A 399 -16.73 -11.15 -13.83
N GLY A 400 -17.90 -11.41 -14.38
CA GLY A 400 -19.20 -10.95 -13.90
C GLY A 400 -19.75 -11.79 -12.74
N ARG A 401 -20.91 -11.35 -12.25
CA ARG A 401 -21.59 -11.77 -11.01
C ARG A 401 -21.90 -13.28 -10.89
N ASP A 402 -21.76 -14.03 -11.95
CA ASP A 402 -22.07 -15.47 -12.10
C ASP A 402 -20.86 -16.32 -12.55
N GLY A 403 -19.65 -15.74 -12.55
CA GLY A 403 -18.48 -16.39 -13.12
C GLY A 403 -18.36 -16.23 -14.64
N GLN A 404 -19.26 -15.50 -15.30
CA GLN A 404 -19.16 -15.26 -16.74
C GLN A 404 -18.19 -14.15 -17.07
N ALA A 405 -17.35 -14.44 -18.06
CA ALA A 405 -16.22 -13.62 -18.38
C ALA A 405 -16.60 -12.65 -19.54
N VAL A 406 -16.71 -11.34 -19.28
CA VAL A 406 -16.98 -10.27 -20.24
C VAL A 406 -15.66 -9.74 -20.79
N GLN A 407 -15.40 -9.95 -22.08
CA GLN A 407 -14.21 -9.44 -22.73
C GLN A 407 -14.44 -8.02 -23.24
N LEU A 408 -13.73 -7.04 -22.67
CA LEU A 408 -13.66 -5.67 -23.21
C LEU A 408 -12.44 -5.54 -24.13
N SER A 409 -12.34 -6.36 -25.19
CA SER A 409 -11.23 -6.25 -26.13
C SER A 409 -11.55 -5.21 -27.21
N ASP A 410 -11.15 -3.97 -26.95
CA ASP A 410 -10.92 -3.02 -28.03
C ASP A 410 -9.42 -2.98 -28.29
N THR A 411 -8.97 -3.43 -29.47
CA THR A 411 -7.55 -3.45 -29.85
C THR A 411 -6.93 -2.05 -29.94
N THR A 412 -7.71 -1.00 -29.76
CA THR A 412 -7.27 0.40 -29.85
C THR A 412 -7.19 1.13 -28.50
N LEU A 413 -7.72 0.56 -27.42
CA LEU A 413 -7.76 1.20 -26.09
C LEU A 413 -7.26 0.24 -25.01
N ASP A 414 -6.38 0.73 -24.15
CA ASP A 414 -5.82 -0.03 -23.03
C ASP A 414 -6.58 0.30 -21.73
N TYR A 415 -7.35 -0.65 -21.20
CA TYR A 415 -8.16 -0.42 -20.00
C TYR A 415 -7.34 -0.65 -18.73
N GLN A 416 -7.17 0.40 -17.92
CA GLN A 416 -6.33 0.38 -16.72
C GLN A 416 -7.11 0.04 -15.45
N TRP A 417 -8.41 0.35 -15.41
CA TRP A 417 -9.26 0.10 -14.24
C TRP A 417 -10.69 -0.17 -14.67
N VAL A 418 -11.31 -1.24 -14.19
CA VAL A 418 -12.71 -1.59 -14.52
C VAL A 418 -13.45 -2.01 -13.27
N VAL A 419 -14.65 -1.47 -13.08
CA VAL A 419 -15.53 -1.77 -11.94
C VAL A 419 -16.92 -2.16 -12.47
N PRO A 420 -17.37 -3.41 -12.29
CA PRO A 420 -18.71 -3.80 -12.68
C PRO A 420 -19.76 -3.08 -11.81
N SER A 421 -20.88 -2.70 -12.44
CA SER A 421 -22.04 -2.22 -11.71
C SER A 421 -22.64 -3.33 -10.85
N PRO A 422 -23.29 -3.02 -9.72
CA PRO A 422 -23.94 -4.03 -8.88
C PRO A 422 -25.01 -4.87 -9.61
N THR A 423 -25.63 -4.32 -10.66
CA THR A 423 -26.61 -5.04 -11.48
C THR A 423 -25.96 -5.93 -12.54
N GLY A 424 -24.69 -5.68 -12.90
CA GLY A 424 -23.94 -6.42 -13.91
C GLY A 424 -24.24 -6.01 -15.35
N ASP A 425 -25.22 -5.12 -15.58
CA ASP A 425 -25.59 -4.65 -16.93
C ASP A 425 -24.57 -3.66 -17.52
N TYR A 426 -23.79 -3.01 -16.65
CA TYR A 426 -22.76 -2.04 -17.01
C TYR A 426 -21.44 -2.29 -16.27
N ALA A 427 -20.36 -1.78 -16.82
CA ALA A 427 -19.05 -1.67 -16.18
C ALA A 427 -18.51 -0.24 -16.36
N LEU A 428 -17.90 0.30 -15.31
CA LEU A 428 -17.16 1.56 -15.37
C LEU A 428 -15.73 1.21 -15.76
N ALA A 429 -15.12 1.95 -16.68
CA ALA A 429 -13.77 1.66 -17.15
C ALA A 429 -12.97 2.96 -17.35
N VAL A 430 -11.70 2.95 -16.95
CA VAL A 430 -10.71 3.96 -17.32
C VAL A 430 -9.86 3.38 -18.44
N ALA A 431 -9.94 3.99 -19.62
CA ALA A 431 -9.20 3.56 -20.80
C ALA A 431 -8.12 4.58 -21.17
N GLY A 432 -6.91 4.13 -21.47
CA GLY A 432 -5.86 4.94 -22.08
C GLY A 432 -6.18 5.22 -23.55
N HIS A 433 -6.11 6.50 -23.93
CA HIS A 433 -6.26 6.97 -25.31
C HIS A 433 -5.06 7.89 -25.67
N PRO A 434 -4.64 8.00 -26.95
CA PRO A 434 -3.44 8.76 -27.34
C PRO A 434 -3.45 10.26 -26.96
N LYS A 435 -4.61 10.79 -26.57
CA LYS A 435 -4.81 12.18 -26.13
C LYS A 435 -5.23 12.29 -24.66
N GLY A 436 -5.18 11.19 -23.91
CA GLY A 436 -5.56 11.14 -22.50
C GLY A 436 -6.26 9.86 -22.08
N SER A 437 -6.47 9.65 -20.78
CA SER A 437 -7.40 8.64 -20.29
C SER A 437 -8.85 9.09 -20.48
N LEU A 438 -9.73 8.12 -20.58
CA LEU A 438 -11.15 8.25 -20.86
C LEU A 438 -11.89 7.49 -19.77
N LEU A 439 -12.86 8.14 -19.12
CA LEU A 439 -13.79 7.42 -18.25
C LEU A 439 -15.03 7.02 -19.03
N LEU A 440 -15.32 5.73 -19.02
CA LEU A 440 -16.39 5.10 -19.77
C LEU A 440 -17.33 4.34 -18.85
N SER A 441 -18.63 4.44 -19.13
CA SER A 441 -19.58 3.40 -18.78
C SER A 441 -19.76 2.49 -19.98
N VAL A 442 -19.74 1.19 -19.79
CA VAL A 442 -19.79 0.19 -20.86
C VAL A 442 -20.95 -0.76 -20.58
N ASP A 443 -21.94 -0.82 -21.45
CA ASP A 443 -23.00 -1.83 -21.40
C ASP A 443 -22.37 -3.19 -21.69
N THR A 444 -22.43 -4.11 -20.73
CA THR A 444 -21.74 -5.40 -20.79
C THR A 444 -22.39 -6.39 -21.75
N ARG A 445 -23.65 -6.18 -22.11
CA ARG A 445 -24.45 -7.07 -22.98
C ARG A 445 -24.23 -6.74 -24.44
N THR A 446 -24.04 -5.46 -24.74
CA THR A 446 -23.90 -4.94 -26.11
C THR A 446 -22.48 -4.49 -26.44
N GLY A 447 -21.64 -4.24 -25.43
CA GLY A 447 -20.32 -3.62 -25.59
C GLY A 447 -20.38 -2.11 -25.88
N SER A 448 -21.58 -1.51 -25.84
CA SER A 448 -21.76 -0.08 -26.12
C SER A 448 -21.11 0.78 -25.04
N LYS A 449 -20.41 1.84 -25.44
CA LYS A 449 -19.64 2.69 -24.53
C LYS A 449 -20.24 4.10 -24.47
N ASN A 450 -20.52 4.57 -23.26
CA ASN A 450 -20.87 5.94 -22.95
C ASN A 450 -19.65 6.66 -22.39
N VAL A 451 -19.24 7.74 -23.04
CA VAL A 451 -18.15 8.59 -22.54
C VAL A 451 -18.69 9.47 -21.42
N LEU A 452 -18.27 9.17 -20.19
CA LEU A 452 -18.64 9.97 -19.02
C LEU A 452 -17.74 11.20 -18.93
N SER A 453 -16.42 11.04 -19.10
CA SER A 453 -15.47 12.16 -19.09
C SER A 453 -14.38 11.98 -20.13
N LEU A 454 -14.04 13.07 -20.82
CA LEU A 454 -12.98 13.15 -21.84
C LEU A 454 -11.68 13.78 -21.32
N PHE A 455 -11.65 14.25 -20.08
CA PHE A 455 -10.45 14.86 -19.53
C PHE A 455 -9.49 13.74 -19.09
N GLY A 456 -8.17 13.99 -19.05
CA GLY A 456 -7.22 13.29 -18.17
C GLY A 456 -6.46 12.07 -18.69
N MET A 457 -5.67 12.22 -19.76
CA MET A 457 -4.31 12.78 -19.64
C MET A 457 -4.30 14.01 -20.52
N GLY A 458 -4.51 15.14 -19.87
CA GLY A 458 -4.31 16.44 -20.46
C GLY A 458 -3.84 17.30 -19.32
N ARG A 459 -2.73 18.01 -19.53
CA ARG A 459 -2.26 18.98 -18.55
C ARG A 459 -3.30 20.08 -18.39
N GLU A 460 -3.77 20.31 -17.17
CA GLU A 460 -4.35 21.60 -16.82
C GLU A 460 -3.19 22.48 -16.35
N GLY A 461 -2.56 23.18 -17.29
CA GLY A 461 -1.31 23.89 -17.02
C GLY A 461 -0.12 22.93 -16.88
N ALA A 462 0.35 22.70 -15.65
CA ALA A 462 1.45 21.79 -15.34
C ALA A 462 0.99 20.46 -14.69
N ASN A 463 -0.28 20.35 -14.33
CA ASN A 463 -0.80 19.25 -13.51
C ASN A 463 -1.35 18.10 -14.38
N ASN A 464 -1.08 16.86 -14.00
CA ASN A 464 -1.74 15.67 -14.51
C ASN A 464 -3.14 15.51 -13.90
N ILE A 465 -4.04 14.84 -14.63
CA ILE A 465 -5.42 14.62 -14.23
C ILE A 465 -5.74 13.13 -14.37
N SER A 466 -6.30 12.53 -13.32
CA SER A 466 -6.71 11.12 -13.26
C SER A 466 -8.13 10.96 -12.68
N TYR A 467 -8.69 9.75 -12.81
CA TYR A 467 -10.05 9.44 -12.36
C TYR A 467 -10.11 8.20 -11.49
N GLU A 468 -11.01 8.27 -10.51
CA GLU A 468 -11.58 7.11 -9.84
C GLU A 468 -13.11 7.23 -9.92
N GLY A 469 -13.83 6.11 -9.92
CA GLY A 469 -15.29 6.20 -9.83
C GLY A 469 -15.97 4.99 -9.22
N ALA A 470 -17.06 5.24 -8.52
CA ALA A 470 -17.81 4.22 -7.81
C ALA A 470 -19.25 4.19 -8.32
N TRP A 471 -19.82 2.98 -8.41
CA TRP A 471 -21.24 2.81 -8.71
C TRP A 471 -22.10 3.08 -7.49
N SER A 472 -23.26 3.72 -7.70
CA SER A 472 -24.35 3.62 -6.73
C SER A 472 -24.81 2.17 -6.60
N SER A 473 -25.38 1.81 -5.45
CA SER A 473 -25.84 0.45 -5.15
C SER A 473 -26.89 -0.08 -6.12
N ASP A 474 -27.68 0.80 -6.74
CA ASP A 474 -28.68 0.49 -7.76
C ASP A 474 -28.11 0.41 -9.19
N GLY A 475 -26.81 0.70 -9.37
CA GLY A 475 -26.13 0.72 -10.67
C GLY A 475 -26.62 1.80 -11.64
N GLN A 476 -27.40 2.79 -11.18
CA GLN A 476 -27.95 3.84 -12.05
C GLN A 476 -27.08 5.10 -12.12
N ARG A 477 -26.22 5.32 -11.11
CA ARG A 477 -25.39 6.52 -10.97
C ARG A 477 -23.93 6.13 -10.78
N VAL A 478 -23.06 7.06 -11.14
CA VAL A 478 -21.61 6.98 -10.99
C VAL A 478 -21.14 8.18 -10.19
N LEU A 479 -20.48 7.93 -9.06
CA LEU A 479 -19.66 8.91 -8.37
C LEU A 479 -18.31 8.96 -9.07
N LEU A 480 -17.87 10.16 -9.42
CA LEU A 480 -16.61 10.42 -10.08
C LEU A 480 -15.73 11.28 -9.18
N ASN A 481 -14.51 10.83 -8.95
CA ASN A 481 -13.44 11.61 -8.36
C ASN A 481 -12.45 12.04 -9.44
N VAL A 482 -12.31 13.34 -9.63
CA VAL A 482 -11.33 13.93 -10.55
C VAL A 482 -10.13 14.38 -9.74
N ILE A 483 -9.00 13.73 -9.93
CA ILE A 483 -7.78 13.96 -9.15
C ILE A 483 -6.81 14.77 -10.00
N LYS A 484 -6.15 15.75 -9.37
CA LYS A 484 -5.11 16.59 -9.96
C LYS A 484 -3.80 16.35 -9.21
N ASP A 485 -2.73 16.00 -9.92
CA ASP A 485 -1.38 15.87 -9.38
C ASP A 485 -0.38 16.71 -10.18
N ASP A 486 0.73 17.11 -9.58
CA ASP A 486 1.79 17.89 -10.24
C ASP A 486 2.93 17.01 -10.79
N GLY A 487 2.72 15.69 -10.85
CA GLY A 487 3.75 14.68 -11.15
C GLY A 487 4.52 14.19 -9.91
N HIS A 488 4.31 14.81 -8.74
CA HIS A 488 4.95 14.41 -7.48
C HIS A 488 3.95 14.16 -6.36
N THR A 489 2.88 14.97 -6.27
CA THR A 489 1.86 14.86 -5.24
C THR A 489 0.47 15.22 -5.76
N VAL A 490 -0.57 14.75 -5.07
CA VAL A 490 -1.95 15.16 -5.34
C VAL A 490 -2.15 16.58 -4.83
N VAL A 491 -2.38 17.52 -5.75
CA VAL A 491 -2.53 18.95 -5.47
C VAL A 491 -4.00 19.38 -5.40
N GLY A 492 -4.93 18.51 -5.80
CA GLY A 492 -6.35 18.79 -5.66
C GLY A 492 -7.23 17.66 -6.17
N SER A 493 -8.51 17.72 -5.81
CA SER A 493 -9.49 16.76 -6.31
C SER A 493 -10.93 17.29 -6.16
N GLU A 494 -11.82 16.81 -7.01
CA GLU A 494 -13.24 17.19 -7.01
C GLU A 494 -14.15 15.98 -7.22
N LEU A 495 -15.28 16.00 -6.51
CA LEU A 495 -16.29 14.94 -6.58
C LEU A 495 -17.49 15.40 -7.43
N TYR A 496 -17.91 14.52 -8.31
CA TYR A 496 -19.05 14.68 -9.20
C TYR A 496 -19.93 13.44 -9.13
N VAL A 497 -21.22 13.60 -9.40
CA VAL A 497 -22.12 12.47 -9.66
C VAL A 497 -22.73 12.66 -11.03
N THR A 498 -22.85 11.56 -11.76
CA THR A 498 -23.63 11.48 -12.99
C THR A 498 -24.51 10.25 -13.04
N ASP A 499 -25.53 10.25 -13.89
CA ASP A 499 -26.14 9.00 -14.34
C ASP A 499 -25.13 8.14 -15.11
N ARG A 500 -25.44 6.84 -15.26
CA ARG A 500 -24.60 5.86 -15.96
C ARG A 500 -24.32 6.15 -17.44
N ASP A 501 -25.05 7.09 -18.04
CA ASP A 501 -24.95 7.47 -19.45
C ASP A 501 -24.19 8.79 -19.64
N GLY A 502 -23.86 9.49 -18.55
CA GLY A 502 -23.15 10.76 -18.56
C GLY A 502 -24.05 11.95 -18.88
N HIS A 503 -25.37 11.84 -18.72
CA HIS A 503 -26.33 12.85 -19.17
C HIS A 503 -26.72 13.87 -18.09
N GLN A 504 -26.66 13.53 -16.81
CA GLN A 504 -27.04 14.42 -15.70
C GLN A 504 -25.85 14.63 -14.79
N TRP A 505 -25.32 15.86 -14.69
CA TRP A 505 -24.14 16.13 -13.88
C TRP A 505 -24.44 16.98 -12.65
N GLN A 506 -23.92 16.55 -11.51
CA GLN A 506 -23.94 17.31 -10.27
C GLN A 506 -22.53 17.36 -9.68
N ARG A 507 -22.06 18.58 -9.37
CA ARG A 507 -20.83 18.76 -8.57
C ARG A 507 -21.17 18.63 -7.09
N LEU A 508 -20.46 17.76 -6.39
CA LEU A 508 -20.66 17.47 -4.96
C LEU A 508 -19.67 18.17 -4.03
N SER A 509 -18.54 18.65 -4.55
CA SER A 509 -17.54 19.30 -3.71
C SER A 509 -16.90 20.51 -4.35
N GLY A 510 -16.68 21.56 -3.54
CA GLY A 510 -15.95 22.76 -3.90
C GLY A 510 -14.43 22.59 -3.76
N GLY A 511 -13.66 23.63 -4.12
CA GLY A 511 -12.26 23.72 -3.76
C GLY A 511 -12.07 23.55 -2.24
N GLY A 512 -11.06 22.78 -1.83
CA GLY A 512 -10.87 22.35 -0.44
C GLY A 512 -9.82 21.22 -0.35
N PRO A 513 -9.72 20.50 0.79
CA PRO A 513 -8.77 19.40 0.96
C PRO A 513 -8.96 18.33 -0.12
N VAL A 514 -7.91 17.57 -0.39
CA VAL A 514 -7.92 16.46 -1.34
C VAL A 514 -8.97 15.42 -0.91
N LYS A 515 -9.48 14.62 -1.84
CA LYS A 515 -10.58 13.67 -1.70
C LYS A 515 -10.18 12.49 -2.57
N LEU A 516 -9.92 11.34 -1.95
CA LEU A 516 -9.40 10.15 -2.62
C LEU A 516 -10.25 8.94 -2.25
N HIS A 517 -10.25 7.95 -3.15
CA HIS A 517 -10.86 6.63 -2.93
C HIS A 517 -12.34 6.74 -2.51
N ALA A 518 -13.09 7.59 -3.21
CA ALA A 518 -14.47 7.84 -2.86
C ALA A 518 -15.36 6.63 -3.17
N VAL A 519 -16.14 6.18 -2.19
CA VAL A 519 -17.03 5.02 -2.29
C VAL A 519 -18.48 5.38 -1.95
N TRP A 520 -19.41 4.59 -2.49
CA TRP A 520 -20.86 4.79 -2.34
C TRP A 520 -21.49 3.66 -1.49
N SER A 521 -22.34 4.04 -0.53
CA SER A 521 -23.10 3.13 0.34
C SER A 521 -24.51 2.84 -0.19
N SER A 522 -25.06 1.67 0.12
CA SER A 522 -26.46 1.32 -0.20
C SER A 522 -27.52 2.24 0.42
N LYS A 523 -27.12 3.16 1.30
CA LYS A 523 -27.99 4.17 1.95
C LYS A 523 -27.83 5.59 1.40
N ASP A 524 -27.31 5.75 0.19
CA ASP A 524 -27.02 7.06 -0.42
C ASP A 524 -26.08 7.93 0.46
N GLN A 525 -25.07 7.28 1.01
CA GLN A 525 -23.95 7.94 1.69
C GLN A 525 -22.69 7.74 0.86
N ILE A 526 -21.74 8.66 0.98
CA ILE A 526 -20.40 8.51 0.42
C ILE A 526 -19.36 8.56 1.53
N ALA A 527 -18.27 7.83 1.33
CA ALA A 527 -17.08 7.96 2.16
C ALA A 527 -15.86 8.21 1.29
N PHE A 528 -14.89 8.98 1.79
CA PHE A 528 -13.63 9.28 1.09
C PHE A 528 -12.52 9.63 2.09
N ASP A 529 -11.25 9.44 1.69
CA ASP A 529 -10.09 10.01 2.40
C ASP A 529 -9.95 11.48 2.01
N ASP A 530 -9.74 12.37 2.96
CA ASP A 530 -9.52 13.80 2.70
C ASP A 530 -8.05 14.18 2.38
N GLY A 531 -7.21 13.20 2.06
CA GLY A 531 -5.80 13.36 1.70
C GLY A 531 -4.88 13.66 2.89
N GLU A 532 -5.44 14.25 3.95
CA GLU A 532 -4.82 14.40 5.27
C GLU A 532 -4.99 13.14 6.14
N GLY A 533 -5.39 12.02 5.53
CA GLY A 533 -5.53 10.73 6.20
C GLY A 533 -6.72 10.65 7.14
N ARG A 534 -7.79 11.41 6.88
CA ARG A 534 -9.04 11.28 7.66
C ARG A 534 -10.12 10.73 6.75
N ILE A 535 -10.90 9.78 7.27
CA ILE A 535 -12.08 9.29 6.57
C ILE A 535 -13.26 10.23 6.87
N VAL A 536 -13.85 10.73 5.80
CA VAL A 536 -15.04 11.58 5.82
C VAL A 536 -16.24 10.75 5.41
N LEU A 537 -17.30 10.78 6.21
CA LEU A 537 -18.60 10.21 5.86
C LEU A 537 -19.55 11.37 5.53
N ALA A 538 -20.15 11.35 4.34
CA ALA A 538 -21.06 12.38 3.86
C ALA A 538 -22.40 11.80 3.39
N ASN A 539 -23.49 12.50 3.67
CA ASN A 539 -24.82 12.11 3.20
C ASN A 539 -25.16 12.82 1.90
N LEU A 540 -25.84 12.12 0.99
CA LEU A 540 -26.32 12.67 -0.28
C LEU A 540 -27.80 13.08 -0.23
N THR A 541 -28.27 13.57 0.93
CA THR A 541 -29.71 13.76 1.24
C THR A 541 -30.48 14.64 0.25
N ASP A 542 -29.79 15.43 -0.57
CA ASP A 542 -30.38 16.34 -1.56
C ASP A 542 -30.26 15.87 -3.02
N LEU A 543 -29.75 14.66 -3.31
CA LEU A 543 -29.65 14.10 -4.68
C LEU A 543 -30.97 13.48 -5.20
N LYS A 544 -32.14 13.87 -4.66
CA LYS A 544 -33.44 13.32 -5.05
C LYS A 544 -34.03 13.99 -6.28
#